data_AF-A0A420JC21-F1
#
_entry.id   AF-A0A420JC21-F1
#
_cell.length_a   1.000
_cell.length_b   1.000
_cell.length_c   1.000
_cell.angle_alpha   90.00
_cell.angle_beta   90.00
_cell.angle_gamma   90.00
#
_symmetry.space_group_name_H-M   'P 1'
#
loop_
_entity.id
_entity.type
_entity.pdbx_description
1 polymer ?
#
loop_
_entity_poly.entity_id
_entity_poly.type
_entity_poly.pdbx_seq_one_letter_code
_entity_poly.pdbx_strand_id
1 'polypeptide(L)'
;MADSKLNFQRQARLSASSSHGKRYKSQETSEADRSNIRALANTGMSRRNISNLLHPTERQVQYALTQSVTPKKNRCGRKHAISGDKAQELVNWVLSDGSHRHAKFSEIPTIGPHLNLVNVGEKVIR
;
A
#
# COMPACT_ATOMS: atom_id res chain seq x y z
N MET A 1 37.35 49.34 3.91
CA MET A 1 37.32 48.38 2.79
C MET A 1 37.05 46.96 3.31
N ALA A 2 35.88 46.71 3.91
CA ALA A 2 35.56 45.42 4.56
C ALA A 2 34.42 44.64 3.88
N ASP A 3 33.82 45.19 2.81
CA ASP A 3 32.57 44.66 2.25
C ASP A 3 32.74 43.70 1.07
N SER A 4 33.95 43.53 0.53
CA SER A 4 34.18 42.68 -0.65
C SER A 4 34.39 41.20 -0.33
N LYS A 5 34.84 40.85 0.89
CA LYS A 5 35.12 39.45 1.28
C LYS A 5 33.86 38.66 1.62
N LEU A 6 32.83 39.31 2.14
CA LEU A 6 31.54 38.69 2.47
C LEU A 6 30.75 38.25 1.23
N ASN A 7 30.99 38.87 0.08
CA ASN A 7 30.23 38.61 -1.14
C ASN A 7 30.77 37.39 -1.92
N PHE A 8 32.08 37.14 -1.87
CA PHE A 8 32.70 35.97 -2.50
C PHE A 8 32.32 34.65 -1.80
N GLN A 9 32.19 34.67 -0.46
CA GLN A 9 31.79 33.49 0.30
C GLN A 9 30.31 33.12 0.13
N ARG A 10 29.43 34.07 -0.25
CA ARG A 10 28.04 33.77 -0.59
C ARG A 10 27.90 33.12 -1.97
N GLN A 11 28.69 33.54 -2.96
CA GLN A 11 28.62 32.96 -4.31
C GLN A 11 29.09 31.50 -4.35
N ALA A 12 30.10 31.14 -3.55
CA ALA A 12 30.60 29.76 -3.46
C ALA A 12 29.62 28.77 -2.79
N ARG A 13 28.65 29.26 -2.00
CA ARG A 13 27.63 28.40 -1.36
C ARG A 13 26.42 28.12 -2.26
N LEU A 14 26.20 28.93 -3.30
CA LEU A 14 25.09 28.76 -4.26
C LEU A 14 25.45 27.86 -5.45
N SER A 15 26.74 27.64 -5.71
CA SER A 15 27.23 26.68 -6.71
C SER A 15 27.38 25.25 -6.18
N ALA A 16 27.22 25.03 -4.87
CA ALA A 16 27.14 23.71 -4.26
C ALA A 16 25.71 23.13 -4.30
N SER A 17 24.89 23.54 -5.27
CA SER A 17 23.62 22.88 -5.61
C SER A 17 23.93 21.53 -6.25
N SER A 18 24.34 20.60 -5.40
CA SER A 18 24.01 19.18 -5.45
C SER A 18 23.52 18.72 -6.83
N SER A 19 24.47 18.43 -7.71
CA SER A 19 24.25 17.49 -8.81
C SER A 19 23.96 16.13 -8.17
N HIS A 20 22.73 15.93 -7.68
CA HIS A 20 22.21 14.60 -7.41
C HIS A 20 22.10 13.94 -8.80
N GLY A 21 23.22 13.41 -9.28
CA GLY A 21 23.25 12.58 -10.47
C GLY A 21 22.14 11.54 -10.33
N LYS A 22 21.36 11.37 -11.39
CA LYS A 22 20.29 10.37 -11.41
C LYS A 22 20.88 9.06 -10.92
N ARG A 23 20.52 8.64 -9.71
CA ARG A 23 20.96 7.34 -9.18
C ARG A 23 20.38 6.31 -10.14
N TYR A 24 21.26 5.61 -10.86
CA TYR A 24 20.86 4.47 -11.67
C TYR A 24 20.12 3.50 -10.75
N LYS A 25 18.80 3.37 -10.94
CA LYS A 25 18.00 2.42 -10.20
C LYS A 25 18.28 1.05 -10.80
N SER A 26 18.71 0.10 -9.97
CA SER A 26 18.78 -1.30 -10.36
C SER A 26 17.39 -1.76 -10.83
N GLN A 27 17.33 -2.46 -11.96
CA GLN A 27 16.09 -3.00 -12.51
C GLN A 27 15.39 -3.89 -11.48
N GLU A 28 14.07 -3.75 -11.35
CA GLU A 28 13.31 -4.53 -10.38
C GLU A 28 13.31 -6.02 -10.77
N THR A 29 13.49 -6.91 -9.79
CA THR A 29 13.39 -8.36 -10.00
C THR A 29 11.95 -8.75 -10.31
N SER A 30 11.74 -9.43 -11.44
CA SER A 30 10.47 -10.01 -11.87
C SER A 30 10.03 -11.16 -10.96
N GLU A 31 8.77 -11.59 -11.09
CA GLU A 31 8.25 -12.78 -10.42
C GLU A 31 9.01 -14.06 -10.83
N ALA A 32 9.37 -14.17 -12.12
CA ALA A 32 10.19 -15.27 -12.63
C ALA A 32 11.57 -15.28 -11.97
N ASP A 33 12.22 -14.11 -11.84
CA ASP A 33 13.52 -13.98 -11.18
C ASP A 33 13.45 -14.40 -9.72
N ARG A 34 12.40 -14.00 -9.00
CA ARG A 34 12.19 -14.38 -7.59
C ARG A 34 11.97 -15.89 -7.44
N SER A 35 11.27 -16.51 -8.38
CA SER A 35 11.08 -17.96 -8.42
C SER A 35 12.41 -18.69 -8.65
N ASN A 36 13.23 -18.22 -9.61
CA ASN A 36 14.56 -18.78 -9.88
C ASN A 36 15.52 -18.62 -8.70
N ILE A 37 15.54 -17.44 -8.06
CA ILE A 37 16.34 -17.16 -6.86
C ILE A 37 16.00 -18.15 -5.74
N ARG A 38 14.71 -18.42 -5.51
CA ARG A 38 14.28 -19.39 -4.49
C ARG A 38 14.63 -20.82 -4.84
N ALA A 39 14.45 -21.21 -6.11
CA ALA A 39 14.84 -22.54 -6.57
C ALA A 39 16.33 -22.80 -6.31
N LEU A 40 17.20 -21.84 -6.62
CA LEU A 40 18.64 -21.93 -6.36
C LEU A 40 18.98 -21.87 -4.87
N ALA A 41 18.28 -21.08 -4.08
CA ALA A 41 18.50 -21.06 -2.63
C ALA A 41 18.13 -22.42 -2.00
N ASN A 42 17.09 -23.09 -2.50
CA ASN A 42 16.67 -24.41 -2.02
C ASN A 42 17.69 -25.52 -2.34
N THR A 43 18.55 -25.35 -3.36
CA THR A 43 19.66 -26.28 -3.62
C THR A 43 20.87 -26.04 -2.71
N GLY A 44 20.79 -25.08 -1.77
CA GLY A 44 21.87 -24.72 -0.85
C GLY A 44 22.85 -23.70 -1.41
N MET A 45 22.55 -23.08 -2.56
CA MET A 45 23.44 -22.09 -3.17
C MET A 45 23.50 -20.81 -2.31
N SER A 46 24.71 -20.27 -2.12
CA SER A 46 24.91 -19.02 -1.38
C SER A 46 24.33 -17.82 -2.12
N ARG A 47 23.89 -16.79 -1.38
CA ARG A 47 23.32 -15.56 -1.96
C ARG A 47 24.27 -14.87 -2.95
N ARG A 48 25.58 -14.89 -2.67
CA ARG A 48 26.62 -14.32 -3.54
C ARG A 48 26.72 -15.08 -4.86
N ASN A 49 26.65 -16.40 -4.81
CA ASN A 49 26.68 -17.24 -6.02
C ASN A 49 25.41 -17.04 -6.87
N ILE A 50 24.24 -16.91 -6.23
CA ILE A 50 22.98 -16.61 -6.93
C ILE A 50 23.05 -15.23 -7.60
N SER A 51 23.60 -14.23 -6.90
CA SER A 51 23.81 -12.87 -7.42
C SER A 51 24.73 -12.88 -8.65
N ASN A 52 25.83 -13.63 -8.58
CA ASN A 52 26.75 -13.76 -9.72
C ASN A 52 26.11 -14.48 -10.92
N LEU A 53 25.26 -15.48 -10.68
CA LEU A 53 24.66 -16.30 -11.73
C LEU A 53 23.50 -15.60 -12.44
N LEU A 54 22.61 -14.94 -11.69
CA LEU A 54 21.39 -14.33 -12.24
C LEU A 54 21.56 -12.82 -12.50
N HIS A 55 22.68 -12.23 -12.06
CA HIS A 55 22.97 -10.79 -12.08
C HIS A 55 22.07 -9.83 -11.26
N PRO A 56 21.23 -10.24 -10.28
CA PRO A 56 20.65 -9.30 -9.32
C PRO A 56 21.69 -8.91 -8.28
N THR A 57 21.52 -7.76 -7.64
CA THR A 57 22.34 -7.40 -6.46
C THR A 57 22.06 -8.35 -5.29
N GLU A 58 23.04 -8.56 -4.40
CA GLU A 58 22.82 -9.38 -3.20
C GLU A 58 21.63 -8.89 -2.35
N ARG A 59 21.37 -7.57 -2.34
CA ARG A 59 20.22 -6.98 -1.66
C ARG A 59 18.90 -7.40 -2.30
N GLN A 60 18.84 -7.50 -3.62
CA GLN A 60 17.67 -8.01 -4.33
C GLN A 60 17.46 -9.51 -4.11
N VAL A 61 18.54 -10.29 -4.07
CA VAL A 61 18.48 -11.71 -3.67
C VAL A 61 17.89 -11.84 -2.26
N GLN A 62 18.40 -11.07 -1.30
CA GLN A 62 17.87 -11.05 0.07
C GLN A 62 16.39 -10.64 0.10
N TYR A 63 16.01 -9.63 -0.67
CA TYR A 63 14.62 -9.18 -0.77
C TYR A 63 13.71 -10.27 -1.35
N ALA A 64 14.13 -10.95 -2.42
CA ALA A 64 13.39 -12.03 -3.06
C ALA A 64 13.19 -13.25 -2.13
N LEU A 65 14.16 -13.54 -1.26
CA LEU A 65 14.07 -14.61 -0.27
C LEU A 65 13.17 -14.24 0.91
N THR A 66 13.13 -12.97 1.30
CA THR A 66 12.31 -12.51 2.45
C THR A 66 10.86 -12.23 2.10
N GLN A 67 10.58 -11.78 0.86
CA GLN A 67 9.22 -11.49 0.40
C GLN A 67 8.57 -12.71 -0.24
N SER A 68 7.24 -12.84 -0.15
CA SER A 68 6.49 -13.90 -0.87
C SER A 68 6.60 -13.71 -2.39
N VAL A 69 6.73 -14.81 -3.13
CA VAL A 69 6.75 -14.80 -4.62
C VAL A 69 5.50 -14.14 -5.15
N THR A 70 4.34 -14.56 -4.64
CA THR A 70 3.06 -13.93 -4.93
C THR A 70 2.93 -12.64 -4.13
N PRO A 71 2.71 -11.47 -4.77
CA PRO A 71 2.41 -10.23 -4.06
C PRO A 71 1.13 -10.43 -3.23
N LYS A 72 1.25 -10.37 -1.89
CA LYS A 72 0.06 -10.32 -1.04
C LYS A 72 -0.46 -8.89 -1.10
N LYS A 73 -1.69 -8.69 -1.58
CA LYS A 73 -2.41 -7.46 -1.28
C LYS A 73 -2.52 -7.37 0.24
N ASN A 74 -1.77 -6.47 0.85
CA ASN A 74 -2.11 -5.98 2.19
C ASN A 74 -3.56 -5.58 2.13
N ARG A 75 -4.38 -5.99 3.11
CA ARG A 75 -5.82 -5.67 3.19
C ARG A 75 -5.98 -4.15 3.04
N CYS A 76 -6.18 -3.69 1.81
CA CYS A 76 -6.12 -2.29 1.43
C CYS A 76 -7.56 -1.84 1.25
N GLY A 77 -7.94 -0.78 1.96
CA GLY A 77 -9.28 -0.23 1.94
C GLY A 77 -9.83 0.01 3.35
N ARG A 78 -10.77 0.96 3.45
CA ARG A 78 -11.55 1.19 4.67
C ARG A 78 -12.36 -0.07 4.96
N LYS A 79 -12.25 -0.60 6.18
CA LYS A 79 -13.11 -1.71 6.61
C LYS A 79 -14.57 -1.25 6.56
N HIS A 80 -15.45 -2.12 6.06
CA HIS A 80 -16.88 -1.85 6.03
C HIS A 80 -17.39 -1.59 7.46
N ALA A 81 -18.22 -0.56 7.62
CA ALA A 81 -18.83 -0.21 8.90
C ALA A 81 -19.92 -1.22 9.33
N ILE A 82 -20.46 -1.95 8.35
CA ILE A 82 -21.48 -3.00 8.51
C ILE A 82 -20.84 -4.32 8.06
N SER A 83 -21.13 -5.42 8.76
CA SER A 83 -20.73 -6.75 8.31
C SER A 83 -21.47 -7.14 7.02
N GLY A 84 -20.90 -8.05 6.24
CA GLY A 84 -21.53 -8.50 4.99
C GLY A 84 -22.95 -9.05 5.20
N ASP A 85 -23.14 -9.84 6.25
CA ASP A 85 -24.44 -10.46 6.58
C ASP A 85 -25.51 -9.40 6.87
N LYS A 86 -25.18 -8.41 7.70
CA LYS A 86 -26.08 -7.29 8.01
C LYS A 86 -26.37 -6.41 6.80
N ALA A 87 -25.40 -6.25 5.90
CA ALA A 87 -25.64 -5.53 4.65
C ALA A 87 -26.66 -6.28 3.77
N GLN A 88 -26.59 -7.60 3.73
CA GLN A 88 -27.56 -8.42 3.01
C GLN A 88 -28.95 -8.37 3.64
N GLU A 89 -29.03 -8.41 4.98
CA GLU A 89 -30.30 -8.21 5.71
C GLU A 89 -30.92 -6.85 5.39
N LEU A 90 -30.12 -5.78 5.39
CA LEU A 90 -30.58 -4.45 5.02
C LEU A 90 -31.08 -4.41 3.56
N VAL A 91 -30.37 -5.03 2.62
CA VAL A 91 -30.81 -5.13 1.22
C VAL A 91 -32.15 -5.87 1.12
N ASN A 92 -32.30 -6.99 1.81
CA ASN A 92 -33.53 -7.77 1.80
C ASN A 92 -34.70 -6.96 2.39
N TRP A 93 -34.46 -6.23 3.48
CA TRP A 93 -35.45 -5.34 4.08
C TRP A 93 -35.85 -4.18 3.16
N VAL A 94 -34.90 -3.54 2.49
CA VAL A 94 -35.19 -2.48 1.50
C VAL A 94 -36.02 -3.01 0.34
N LEU A 95 -35.77 -4.25 -0.08
CA LEU A 95 -36.47 -4.87 -1.21
C LEU A 95 -37.82 -5.48 -0.83
N SER A 96 -38.11 -5.70 0.46
CA SER A 96 -39.34 -6.35 0.90
C SER A 96 -40.58 -5.47 0.73
N ASP A 97 -40.44 -4.14 0.78
CA ASP A 97 -41.54 -3.19 0.64
C ASP A 97 -41.12 -1.95 -0.16
N GLY A 98 -42.05 -1.40 -0.95
CA GLY A 98 -41.88 -0.13 -1.65
C GLY A 98 -41.63 1.04 -0.70
N SER A 99 -42.28 1.03 0.48
CA SER A 99 -42.13 2.11 1.47
C SER A 99 -40.69 2.19 2.03
N HIS A 100 -40.04 1.03 2.24
CA HIS A 100 -38.69 0.94 2.81
C HIS A 100 -37.62 1.57 1.91
N ARG A 101 -37.82 1.57 0.59
CA ARG A 101 -36.89 2.20 -0.38
C ARG A 101 -36.76 3.71 -0.21
N HIS A 102 -37.78 4.34 0.35
CA HIS A 102 -37.83 5.79 0.54
C HIS A 102 -37.50 6.22 1.98
N ALA A 103 -37.30 5.27 2.89
CA ALA A 103 -36.96 5.58 4.29
C ALA A 103 -35.57 6.21 4.39
N LYS A 104 -35.44 7.29 5.18
CA LYS A 104 -34.12 7.88 5.45
C LYS A 104 -33.33 6.98 6.38
N PHE A 105 -32.00 6.94 6.21
CA PHE A 105 -31.13 6.10 7.05
C PHE A 105 -31.29 6.36 8.57
N SER A 106 -31.54 7.62 8.96
CA SER A 106 -31.80 8.00 10.35
C SER A 106 -33.09 7.41 10.94
N GLU A 107 -34.05 7.05 10.08
CA GLU A 107 -35.37 6.53 10.46
C GLU A 107 -35.39 4.99 10.46
N ILE A 108 -34.41 4.35 9.80
CA ILE A 108 -34.31 2.88 9.73
C ILE A 108 -34.25 2.24 11.13
N PRO A 109 -33.52 2.76 12.14
CA PRO A 109 -33.55 2.19 13.48
C PRO A 109 -34.95 2.19 14.14
N THR A 110 -35.82 3.11 13.73
CA THR A 110 -37.20 3.22 14.23
C THR A 110 -38.14 2.27 13.48
N ILE A 111 -37.99 2.15 12.16
CA ILE A 111 -38.88 1.37 11.29
C ILE A 111 -38.47 -0.12 11.25
N GLY A 112 -37.16 -0.39 11.28
CA GLY A 112 -36.57 -1.72 11.24
C GLY A 112 -35.59 -1.96 12.40
N PRO A 113 -36.07 -1.99 13.66
CA PRO A 113 -35.20 -2.12 14.84
C PRO A 113 -34.37 -3.41 14.85
N HIS A 114 -34.87 -4.48 14.22
CA HIS A 114 -34.18 -5.77 14.10
C HIS A 114 -32.84 -5.69 13.34
N LEU A 115 -32.65 -4.68 12.48
CA LEU A 115 -31.40 -4.50 11.71
C LEU A 115 -30.23 -3.98 12.57
N ASN A 116 -30.50 -3.47 13.78
CA ASN A 116 -29.47 -3.01 14.73
C ASN A 116 -28.41 -2.07 14.08
N LEU A 117 -28.88 -1.06 13.33
CA LEU A 117 -28.04 -0.12 12.57
C LEU A 117 -27.72 1.19 13.33
N VAL A 118 -28.04 1.25 14.62
CA VAL A 118 -27.78 2.41 15.48
C VAL A 118 -26.27 2.73 15.49
N ASN A 119 -25.91 4.00 15.30
CA ASN A 119 -24.52 4.53 15.31
C ASN A 119 -23.60 4.08 14.15
N VAL A 120 -24.12 3.41 13.12
CA VAL A 120 -23.31 3.01 11.96
C VAL A 120 -23.01 4.21 11.03
N GLY A 121 -23.98 5.09 10.83
CA GLY A 121 -23.88 6.23 9.90
C GLY A 121 -22.87 7.31 10.32
N GLU A 122 -22.76 7.60 11.61
CA GLU A 122 -21.82 8.62 12.14
C GLU A 122 -20.34 8.23 11.94
N LYS A 123 -20.04 6.92 11.91
CA LYS A 123 -18.68 6.41 11.68
C LYS A 123 -18.23 6.47 10.22
N VAL A 124 -19.13 6.72 9.26
CA VAL A 124 -18.85 6.62 7.81
C VAL A 124 -18.48 7.96 7.17
N ILE A 125 -18.94 9.09 7.73
CA ILE A 125 -18.76 10.44 7.12
C ILE A 125 -17.48 11.16 7.59
N ARG A 126 -16.69 10.59 8.51
CA ARG A 126 -15.36 11.12 8.88
C ARG A 126 -14.23 10.45 8.11
#